data_AF-A0A1Q9S801-F1
#
_entry.id   AF-A0A1Q9S801-F1
#
_cell.length_a   1.000
_cell.length_b   1.000
_cell.length_c   1.000
_cell.angle_alpha   90.00
_cell.angle_beta   90.00
_cell.angle_gamma   90.00
#
_symmetry.space_group_name_H-M   'P 1'
#
loop_
_entity.id
_entity.type
_entity.pdbx_description
1 polymer ?
#
loop_
_entity_poly.entity_id
_entity_poly.type
_entity_poly.pdbx_seq_one_letter_code
_entity_poly.pdbx_strand_id
1 'polypeptide(L)'
;MAGARLHELGTIDLLDTMRTDRLERARRAAVETGSPATLAVVDFHLAEALVARGRTVDGRRAALQAAAVARRIGSSVLAPALLTVARSYAHELDVDAMEDALARAGPPPRTTGPSRQASGEGSGRCSPCTGPSPRPRATRWTAPPTCCAPAGTPLPALGAVGAAARRVRRGRRGGAEAAAAPGLRHPVPTVPCCG
;
A
#
# COMPACT_ATOMS: atom_id res chain seq x y z
N MET A 1 15.24 13.30 -14.90
CA MET A 1 14.35 12.68 -13.90
C MET A 1 13.00 12.35 -14.53
N ALA A 2 12.90 11.24 -15.27
CA ALA A 2 11.66 10.82 -15.95
C ALA A 2 10.85 9.76 -15.17
N GLY A 3 11.35 9.30 -14.02
CA GLY A 3 10.71 8.25 -13.23
C GLY A 3 9.41 8.67 -12.53
N ALA A 4 9.29 9.94 -12.11
CA ALA A 4 8.13 10.42 -11.35
C ALA A 4 6.84 10.44 -12.19
N ARG A 5 6.90 10.90 -13.45
CA ARG A 5 5.72 10.96 -14.34
C ARG A 5 5.18 9.58 -14.70
N LEU A 6 6.04 8.57 -14.86
CA LEU A 6 5.60 7.22 -15.15
C LEU A 6 4.94 6.57 -13.93
N HIS A 7 5.43 6.88 -12.72
CA HIS A 7 4.81 6.41 -11.49
C HIS A 7 3.39 6.97 -11.28
N GLU A 8 3.20 8.26 -11.58
CA GLU A 8 1.90 8.92 -11.47
C GLU A 8 0.90 8.45 -12.54
N LEU A 9 1.32 8.35 -13.81
CA LEU A 9 0.47 7.81 -14.90
C LEU A 9 0.08 6.34 -14.65
N GLY A 10 1.01 5.54 -14.14
CA GLY A 10 0.73 4.16 -13.75
C GLY A 10 -0.30 4.07 -12.62
N THR A 11 -0.29 5.01 -11.68
CA THR A 11 -1.27 5.06 -10.58
C THR A 11 -2.66 5.49 -11.08
N ILE A 12 -2.74 6.42 -12.04
CA ILE A 12 -4.02 6.84 -12.63
C ILE A 12 -4.66 5.71 -13.46
N ASP A 13 -3.90 5.05 -14.35
CA ASP A 13 -4.41 3.91 -15.15
C ASP A 13 -4.81 2.73 -14.25
N LEU A 14 -4.10 2.56 -13.13
CA LEU A 14 -4.44 1.60 -12.09
C LEU A 14 -5.79 1.92 -11.45
N LEU A 15 -6.05 3.18 -11.09
CA LEU A 15 -7.32 3.56 -10.46
C LEU A 15 -8.50 3.54 -11.43
N ASP A 16 -8.26 3.86 -12.71
CA ASP A 16 -9.32 3.97 -13.73
C ASP A 16 -9.81 2.58 -14.18
N THR A 17 -8.89 1.66 -14.48
CA THR A 17 -9.24 0.34 -15.00
C THR A 17 -9.15 -0.78 -13.96
N MET A 18 -8.38 -0.56 -12.89
CA MET A 18 -8.07 -1.55 -11.85
C MET A 18 -7.52 -2.88 -12.39
N ARG A 19 -7.04 -2.88 -13.65
CA ARG A 19 -6.68 -4.09 -14.40
C ARG A 19 -5.44 -4.75 -13.81
N THR A 20 -5.63 -5.93 -13.20
CA THR A 20 -4.55 -6.69 -12.56
C THR A 20 -3.68 -7.48 -13.53
N ASP A 21 -4.14 -7.75 -14.76
CA ASP A 21 -3.41 -8.55 -15.76
C ASP A 21 -2.06 -7.91 -16.15
N ARG A 22 -2.01 -6.58 -16.23
CA ARG A 22 -0.77 -5.84 -16.50
C ARG A 22 0.20 -5.93 -15.31
N LEU A 23 -0.29 -5.84 -14.09
CA LEU A 23 0.51 -5.98 -12.88
C LEU A 23 1.05 -7.40 -12.73
N GLU A 24 0.25 -8.42 -13.03
CA GLU A 24 0.68 -9.82 -13.02
C GLU A 24 1.77 -10.09 -14.07
N ARG A 25 1.66 -9.49 -15.26
CA ARG A 25 2.73 -9.53 -16.28
C ARG A 25 4.00 -8.83 -15.80
N ALA A 26 3.87 -7.62 -15.25
CA ALA A 26 5.00 -6.88 -14.69
C ALA A 26 5.67 -7.64 -13.54
N ARG A 27 4.90 -8.35 -12.73
CA ARG A 27 5.38 -9.19 -11.62
C ARG A 27 6.23 -10.34 -12.16
N ARG A 28 5.75 -11.06 -13.18
CA ARG A 28 6.52 -12.13 -13.84
C ARG A 28 7.83 -11.60 -14.41
N ALA A 29 7.79 -10.49 -15.14
CA ALA A 29 8.99 -9.85 -15.67
C ALA A 29 9.98 -9.40 -14.57
N ALA A 30 9.48 -8.90 -13.43
CA ALA A 30 10.33 -8.52 -12.30
C ALA A 30 11.02 -9.72 -11.66
N VAL A 31 10.35 -10.88 -11.60
CA VAL A 31 10.94 -12.15 -11.15
C VAL A 31 11.99 -12.64 -12.13
N GLU A 32 11.67 -12.69 -13.43
CA GLU A 32 12.57 -13.14 -14.50
C GLU A 32 13.86 -12.29 -14.57
N THR A 33 13.74 -10.98 -14.35
CA THR A 33 14.87 -10.04 -14.37
C THR A 33 15.59 -9.94 -13.02
N GLY A 34 15.10 -10.62 -11.98
CA GLY A 34 15.70 -10.58 -10.65
C GLY A 34 15.71 -9.19 -10.01
N SER A 35 14.68 -8.37 -10.25
CA SER A 35 14.57 -7.01 -9.70
C SER A 35 13.68 -6.98 -8.44
N PRO A 36 14.24 -7.13 -7.23
CA PRO A 36 13.44 -7.14 -6.00
C PRO A 36 12.76 -5.81 -5.71
N ALA A 37 13.38 -4.68 -6.08
CA ALA A 37 12.78 -3.36 -5.94
C ALA A 37 11.53 -3.21 -6.80
N THR A 38 11.60 -3.62 -8.07
CA THR A 38 10.43 -3.62 -8.96
C THR A 38 9.37 -4.60 -8.48
N LEU A 39 9.76 -5.79 -8.02
CA LEU A 39 8.84 -6.79 -7.50
C LEU A 39 8.03 -6.26 -6.30
N ALA A 40 8.69 -5.61 -5.33
CA ALA A 40 8.01 -5.03 -4.17
C ALA A 40 6.97 -3.96 -4.55
N VAL A 41 7.31 -3.09 -5.50
CA VAL A 41 6.39 -2.03 -5.99
C VAL A 41 5.21 -2.64 -6.73
N VAL A 42 5.45 -3.62 -7.61
CA VAL A 42 4.39 -4.27 -8.39
C VAL A 42 3.44 -5.06 -7.49
N ASP A 43 3.97 -5.83 -6.52
CA ASP A 43 3.14 -6.56 -5.56
C ASP A 43 2.30 -5.61 -4.69
N PHE A 44 2.84 -4.45 -4.32
CA PHE A 44 2.09 -3.41 -3.60
C PHE A 44 0.94 -2.85 -4.45
N HIS A 45 1.18 -2.47 -5.70
CA HIS A 45 0.12 -1.96 -6.57
C HIS A 45 -0.93 -3.04 -6.89
N LEU A 46 -0.51 -4.31 -7.04
CA LEU A 46 -1.42 -5.43 -7.19
C LEU A 46 -2.31 -5.60 -5.94
N ALA A 47 -1.73 -5.42 -4.75
CA ALA A 47 -2.49 -5.47 -3.51
C ALA A 47 -3.56 -4.38 -3.43
N GLU A 48 -3.19 -3.12 -3.71
CA GLU A 48 -4.15 -2.00 -3.75
C GLU A 48 -5.29 -2.27 -4.74
N ALA A 49 -4.97 -2.76 -5.94
CA ALA A 49 -5.95 -3.09 -6.96
C ALA A 49 -6.93 -4.19 -6.50
N LEU A 50 -6.41 -5.24 -5.85
CA LEU A 50 -7.22 -6.34 -5.33
C LEU A 50 -8.11 -5.91 -4.18
N VAL A 51 -7.58 -5.14 -3.21
CA VAL A 51 -8.34 -4.65 -2.06
C VAL A 51 -9.48 -3.74 -2.52
N ALA A 52 -9.22 -2.78 -3.42
CA ALA A 52 -10.28 -1.89 -3.90
C ALA A 52 -11.32 -2.58 -4.81
N ARG A 53 -11.05 -3.80 -5.29
CA ARG A 53 -12.05 -4.69 -5.92
C ARG A 53 -12.78 -5.62 -4.95
N GLY A 54 -12.59 -5.45 -3.64
CA GLY A 54 -13.18 -6.32 -2.62
C GLY A 54 -12.53 -7.70 -2.50
N ARG A 55 -11.44 -7.97 -3.22
CA ARG A 55 -10.66 -9.21 -3.09
C ARG A 55 -9.65 -9.08 -1.94
N THR A 56 -10.16 -8.87 -0.74
CA THR A 56 -9.38 -8.47 0.45
C THR A 56 -8.31 -9.50 0.83
N VAL A 57 -8.63 -10.80 0.79
CA VAL A 57 -7.70 -11.89 1.11
C VAL A 57 -6.54 -11.96 0.12
N ASP A 58 -6.83 -11.87 -1.18
CA ASP A 58 -5.80 -11.87 -2.22
C ASP A 58 -4.93 -10.61 -2.14
N GLY A 59 -5.56 -9.45 -1.93
CA GLY A 59 -4.86 -8.19 -1.74
C GLY A 59 -3.94 -8.20 -0.52
N ARG A 60 -4.41 -8.75 0.62
CA ARG A 60 -3.59 -8.94 1.83
C ARG A 60 -2.38 -9.80 1.56
N ARG A 61 -2.55 -10.91 0.85
CA ARG A 61 -1.46 -11.82 0.49
C ARG A 61 -0.40 -11.10 -0.37
N ALA A 62 -0.82 -10.34 -1.38
CA ALA A 62 0.09 -9.54 -2.20
C ALA A 62 0.80 -8.44 -1.37
N ALA A 63 0.10 -7.76 -0.47
CA ALA A 63 0.68 -6.74 0.40
C ALA A 63 1.73 -7.32 1.35
N LEU A 64 1.49 -8.51 1.92
CA LEU A 64 2.46 -9.20 2.76
C LEU A 64 3.71 -9.62 1.97
N GLN A 65 3.57 -10.06 0.72
CA GLN A 65 4.70 -10.35 -0.16
C GLN A 65 5.51 -9.08 -0.44
N ALA A 66 4.85 -7.97 -0.80
CA ALA A 66 5.49 -6.67 -0.99
C ALA A 66 6.25 -6.22 0.28
N ALA A 67 5.62 -6.31 1.45
CA ALA A 67 6.23 -5.95 2.74
C ALA A 67 7.45 -6.82 3.06
N ALA A 68 7.40 -8.12 2.80
CA ALA A 68 8.53 -9.03 3.02
C ALA A 68 9.73 -8.69 2.12
N VAL A 69 9.49 -8.42 0.83
CA VAL A 69 10.56 -7.98 -0.10
C VAL A 69 11.08 -6.60 0.31
N ALA A 70 10.20 -5.63 0.54
CA ALA A 70 10.56 -4.27 0.91
C ALA A 70 11.39 -4.21 2.19
N ARG A 71 11.05 -5.02 3.20
CA ARG A 71 11.84 -5.13 4.44
C ARG A 71 13.26 -5.61 4.19
N ARG A 72 13.44 -6.64 3.35
CA ARG A 72 14.76 -7.20 3.03
C ARG A 72 15.67 -6.19 2.33
N ILE A 73 15.11 -5.34 1.48
CA ILE A 73 15.89 -4.37 0.67
C ILE A 73 15.86 -2.93 1.23
N GLY A 74 15.23 -2.69 2.38
CA GLY A 74 15.10 -1.35 2.95
C GLY A 74 14.26 -0.38 2.10
N SER A 75 13.26 -0.88 1.37
CA SER A 75 12.42 -0.06 0.49
C SER A 75 11.39 0.76 1.25
N SER A 76 11.13 1.99 0.77
CA SER A 76 10.05 2.86 1.26
C SER A 76 8.64 2.30 1.08
N VAL A 77 8.47 1.24 0.27
CA VAL A 77 7.20 0.54 0.07
C VAL A 77 6.74 -0.24 1.32
N LEU A 78 7.62 -0.48 2.29
CA LEU A 78 7.29 -1.26 3.49
C LEU A 78 6.08 -0.69 4.26
N ALA A 79 6.14 0.60 4.59
CA ALA A 79 5.06 1.26 5.34
C ALA A 79 3.71 1.24 4.58
N PRO A 80 3.62 1.68 3.30
CA PRO A 80 2.34 1.63 2.58
C PRO A 80 1.84 0.19 2.37
N ALA A 81 2.70 -0.80 2.16
CA ALA A 81 2.26 -2.20 2.08
C ALA A 81 1.63 -2.69 3.39
N LEU A 82 2.18 -2.30 4.55
CA LEU A 82 1.59 -2.63 5.86
C LEU A 82 0.27 -1.87 6.10
N LEU A 83 0.13 -0.65 5.59
CA LEU A 83 -1.15 0.07 5.61
C LEU A 83 -2.21 -0.65 4.74
N THR A 84 -1.84 -1.20 3.59
CA THR A 84 -2.75 -2.03 2.76
C THR A 84 -3.18 -3.30 3.51
N VAL A 85 -2.27 -3.93 4.25
CA VAL A 85 -2.63 -5.06 5.14
C VAL A 85 -3.66 -4.62 6.18
N ALA A 86 -3.42 -3.51 6.89
CA ALA A 86 -4.37 -2.98 7.87
C ALA A 86 -5.75 -2.69 7.24
N ARG A 87 -5.76 -2.02 6.08
CA ARG A 87 -7.00 -1.73 5.33
C ARG A 87 -7.75 -3.02 4.95
N SER A 88 -7.04 -4.06 4.55
CA SER A 88 -7.67 -5.34 4.22
C SER A 88 -8.34 -6.00 5.43
N TYR A 89 -7.77 -5.90 6.64
CA TYR A 89 -8.40 -6.37 7.87
C TYR A 89 -9.59 -5.50 8.28
N ALA A 90 -9.50 -4.19 8.05
CA ALA A 90 -10.61 -3.27 8.30
C ALA A 90 -11.85 -3.63 7.47
N HIS A 91 -11.68 -4.04 6.20
CA HIS A 91 -12.79 -4.52 5.36
C HIS A 91 -13.47 -5.79 5.91
N GLU A 92 -12.74 -6.62 6.66
CA GLU A 92 -13.26 -7.84 7.31
C GLU A 92 -13.71 -7.59 8.76
N LEU A 93 -13.64 -6.34 9.24
CA LEU A 93 -13.93 -5.93 10.62
C LEU A 93 -13.05 -6.63 11.68
N ASP A 94 -11.87 -7.12 11.29
CA ASP A 94 -10.87 -7.67 12.21
C ASP A 94 -10.01 -6.54 12.80
N VAL A 95 -10.54 -5.93 13.86
CA VAL A 95 -9.95 -4.76 14.50
C VAL A 95 -8.57 -5.06 15.10
N ASP A 96 -8.40 -6.23 15.73
CA ASP A 96 -7.15 -6.53 16.41
C ASP A 96 -6.02 -6.78 15.39
N ALA A 97 -6.29 -7.52 14.32
CA ALA A 97 -5.30 -7.73 13.26
C ALA A 97 -4.98 -6.44 12.48
N MET A 98 -5.96 -5.54 12.31
CA MET A 98 -5.75 -4.21 11.74
C MET A 98 -4.79 -3.38 12.60
N GLU A 99 -5.04 -3.28 13.91
CA GLU A 99 -4.20 -2.51 14.85
C GLU A 99 -2.78 -3.07 14.91
N ASP A 100 -2.62 -4.40 14.91
CA ASP A 100 -1.31 -5.05 14.83
C ASP A 100 -0.56 -4.69 13.55
N ALA A 101 -1.27 -4.61 12.41
CA ALA A 101 -0.67 -4.18 11.15
C ALA A 101 -0.26 -2.69 11.16
N LEU A 102 -1.07 -1.81 11.76
CA LEU A 102 -0.74 -0.40 11.94
C LEU A 102 0.48 -0.21 12.85
N ALA A 103 0.55 -0.95 13.95
CA ALA A 103 1.69 -0.91 14.87
C ALA A 103 3.00 -1.31 14.16
N ARG A 104 2.95 -2.31 13.26
CA ARG A 104 4.10 -2.73 12.44
C ARG A 104 4.50 -1.72 11.37
N ALA A 105 3.55 -0.94 10.84
CA ALA A 105 3.85 0.11 9.87
C ALA A 105 4.68 1.25 10.50
N GLY A 106 4.54 1.44 11.82
CA GLY A 106 5.18 2.51 12.56
C GLY A 106 4.57 3.88 12.25
N PRO A 107 4.96 4.93 12.98
CA PRO A 107 4.60 6.28 12.59
C PRO A 107 5.25 6.60 11.23
N PRO A 108 4.58 7.37 10.36
CA PRO A 108 5.24 7.88 9.16
C PRO A 108 6.49 8.67 9.59
N PRO A 109 7.58 8.65 8.81
CA PRO A 109 8.76 9.44 9.11
C PRO A 109 8.33 10.89 9.28
N ARG A 110 8.63 11.48 10.43
CA ARG A 110 8.39 12.90 10.67
C ARG A 110 9.25 13.66 9.67
N THR A 111 8.63 14.25 8.65
CA THR A 111 9.31 15.20 7.77
C THR A 111 9.60 16.45 8.59
N THR A 112 10.70 16.44 9.34
CA THR A 112 11.26 17.59 10.06
C THR A 112 12.00 18.50 9.08
N GLY A 113 11.31 18.91 8.02
CA GLY A 113 11.80 19.90 7.06
C GLY A 113 10.86 21.11 7.08
N PRO A 114 11.37 22.34 7.13
CA PRO A 114 10.51 23.51 7.01
C PRO A 114 9.84 23.46 5.64
N SER A 115 8.51 23.37 5.64
CA SER A 115 7.70 23.75 4.47
C SER A 115 7.90 25.25 4.20
N ARG A 116 9.09 25.65 3.73
CA ARG A 116 9.23 26.88 2.97
C ARG A 116 8.59 26.62 1.62
N GLN A 117 7.27 26.75 1.57
CA GLN A 117 6.65 27.34 0.40
C GLN A 117 7.15 28.79 0.34
N ALA A 118 8.40 28.97 -0.06
CA ALA A 118 8.82 30.25 -0.58
C ALA A 118 8.09 30.38 -1.91
N SER A 119 6.94 31.05 -1.87
CA SER A 119 6.36 31.72 -3.02
C SER A 119 7.42 32.67 -3.57
N GLY A 120 8.34 32.13 -4.35
CA GLY A 120 9.24 32.91 -5.17
C GLY A 120 8.42 33.45 -6.32
N GLU A 121 7.93 34.68 -6.19
CA GLU A 121 7.67 35.57 -7.31
C GLU A 121 9.00 35.81 -8.05
N GLY A 122 9.49 34.77 -8.74
CA GLY A 122 10.68 34.82 -9.57
C GLY A 122 10.27 35.05 -11.01
N SER A 123 10.00 36.31 -11.35
CA SER A 123 9.79 36.79 -12.71
C SER A 123 10.90 36.28 -13.65
N GLY A 124 10.49 35.43 -14.60
CA GLY A 124 10.97 35.33 -15.98
C GLY A 124 12.46 35.59 -16.26
N ARG A 125 13.16 34.52 -16.65
CA ARG A 125 13.99 34.50 -17.87
C ARG A 125 14.39 33.06 -18.20
N CYS A 126 13.72 32.47 -19.18
CA CYS A 126 14.21 31.28 -19.87
C CYS A 126 15.34 31.71 -20.80
N SER A 127 16.55 31.21 -20.56
CA SER A 127 17.66 31.34 -21.50
C SER A 127 17.42 30.37 -22.68
N PRO A 128 17.52 30.81 -23.95
CA PRO A 128 17.29 29.93 -25.08
C PRO A 128 18.44 28.92 -25.25
N CYS A 129 18.10 27.64 -25.27
CA CYS A 129 19.00 26.57 -25.69
C CYS A 129 19.09 26.55 -27.22
N THR A 130 19.92 27.41 -27.82
CA THR A 130 20.29 27.31 -29.24
C THR A 130 21.54 26.46 -29.39
N GLY A 131 21.36 25.18 -29.74
CA GLY A 131 22.44 24.31 -30.21
C GLY A 131 21.88 23.22 -31.14
N PRO A 132 22.49 22.97 -32.31
CA PRO A 132 22.03 21.96 -33.24
C PRO A 132 22.33 20.54 -32.69
N SER A 133 21.28 19.74 -32.53
CA SER A 133 21.41 18.34 -32.12
C SER A 133 21.70 17.44 -33.34
N PRO A 134 22.77 16.62 -33.33
CA PRO A 134 22.98 15.60 -34.35
C PRO A 134 22.02 14.43 -34.14
N ARG A 135 21.37 13.95 -35.21
CA ARG A 135 20.50 12.76 -35.19
C ARG A 135 21.34 11.48 -35.02
N PRO A 136 21.01 10.57 -34.08
CA PRO A 136 21.50 9.19 -34.14
C PRO A 136 20.48 8.26 -34.82
N ARG A 137 21.03 7.29 -35.56
CA ARG A 137 20.31 6.18 -36.21
C ARG A 137 19.61 5.29 -35.17
N ALA A 138 18.47 4.74 -35.59
CA ALA A 138 17.63 3.83 -34.84
C ALA A 138 18.36 2.53 -34.45
N THR A 139 18.53 2.32 -33.15
CA THR A 139 18.29 1.07 -32.41
C THR A 139 18.55 1.39 -30.93
N ARG A 140 17.67 0.92 -30.04
CA ARG A 140 17.67 1.12 -28.56
C ARG A 140 16.81 2.31 -28.09
N TRP A 141 15.83 2.01 -27.24
CA TRP A 141 15.00 3.00 -26.54
C TRP A 141 15.90 3.93 -25.70
N THR A 142 16.14 5.14 -26.20
CA THR A 142 16.72 6.24 -25.43
C THR A 142 15.64 7.30 -25.17
N ALA A 143 15.59 7.77 -23.93
CA ALA A 143 14.58 8.68 -23.42
C ALA A 143 14.53 10.03 -24.18
N PRO A 144 13.36 10.69 -24.27
CA PRO A 144 13.22 11.95 -24.98
C PRO A 144 13.87 13.13 -24.24
N PRO A 145 14.37 14.16 -24.97
CA PRO A 145 14.87 15.39 -24.36
C PRO A 145 13.71 16.20 -23.77
N THR A 146 13.89 16.65 -22.53
CA THR A 146 12.92 17.42 -21.74
C THR A 146 12.93 18.90 -22.09
N CYS A 147 11.79 19.43 -22.51
CA CYS A 147 11.47 20.85 -22.43
C CYS A 147 10.51 21.09 -21.24
N CYS A 148 10.66 22.27 -20.62
CA CYS A 148 10.06 22.73 -19.37
C CYS A 148 8.56 22.42 -19.20
N ALA A 149 8.16 22.08 -17.97
CA ALA A 149 6.75 21.98 -17.58
C ALA A 149 6.40 23.02 -16.50
N PRO A 150 5.18 23.59 -16.52
CA PRO A 150 4.74 24.59 -15.55
C PRO A 150 4.41 23.96 -14.18
N ALA A 151 4.46 24.82 -13.15
CA ALA A 151 4.19 24.50 -11.75
C ALA A 151 2.73 24.07 -11.53
N GLY A 152 2.54 22.94 -10.85
CA GLY A 152 1.23 22.36 -10.54
C GLY A 152 0.58 22.96 -9.28
N THR A 153 -0.74 22.95 -9.26
CA THR A 153 -1.64 23.38 -8.16
C THR A 153 -1.67 22.39 -6.99
N PRO A 154 -1.86 22.86 -5.74
CA PRO A 154 -1.96 22.01 -4.56
C PRO A 154 -3.30 21.27 -4.46
N LEU A 155 -3.25 19.98 -4.07
CA LEU A 155 -4.41 19.16 -3.70
C LEU A 155 -4.77 19.35 -2.21
N PRO A 156 -6.04 19.16 -1.82
CA PRO A 156 -6.49 19.30 -0.43
C PRO A 156 -6.09 18.10 0.44
N ALA A 157 -5.80 18.39 1.70
CA ALA A 157 -5.45 17.41 2.73
C ALA A 157 -6.67 16.61 3.21
N LEU A 158 -6.61 15.29 3.11
CA LEU A 158 -7.53 14.37 3.77
C LEU A 158 -7.08 14.16 5.23
N GLY A 159 -7.74 14.87 6.15
CA GLY A 159 -7.58 14.70 7.59
C GLY A 159 -8.91 14.29 8.25
N ALA A 160 -8.78 13.47 9.31
CA ALA A 160 -9.81 13.10 10.29
C ALA A 160 -10.66 11.83 10.02
N VAL A 161 -10.05 10.66 10.25
CA VAL A 161 -10.78 9.46 10.71
C VAL A 161 -9.96 8.81 11.84
N GLY A 162 -10.18 9.22 13.09
CA GLY A 162 -9.41 8.65 14.22
C GLY A 162 -9.97 8.84 15.62
N ALA A 163 -10.97 9.68 15.82
CA ALA A 163 -11.46 9.99 17.17
C ALA A 163 -12.61 9.08 17.68
N ALA A 164 -13.33 8.38 16.80
CA ALA A 164 -14.54 7.64 17.17
C ALA A 164 -14.29 6.24 17.78
N ALA A 165 -13.16 5.58 17.46
CA ALA A 165 -12.94 4.18 17.85
C ALA A 165 -12.66 3.97 19.35
N ARG A 166 -12.21 4.99 20.08
CA ARG A 166 -11.83 4.84 21.50
C ARG A 166 -13.01 4.65 22.47
N ARG A 167 -14.25 5.00 22.06
CA ARG A 167 -15.40 4.98 22.98
C ARG A 167 -16.07 3.60 23.11
N VAL A 168 -15.85 2.70 22.14
CA VAL A 168 -16.50 1.36 22.11
C VAL A 168 -15.79 0.33 23.01
N ARG A 169 -14.47 0.45 23.24
CA ARG A 169 -13.70 -0.52 24.06
C ARG A 169 -14.06 -0.54 25.55
N ARG A 170 -14.64 0.52 26.11
CA ARG A 170 -15.07 0.53 27.54
C ARG A 170 -16.36 -0.26 27.80
N GLY A 171 -17.20 -0.49 26.79
CA GLY A 171 -18.47 -1.21 26.97
C GLY A 171 -18.34 -2.73 27.00
N ARG A 172 -17.34 -3.30 26.30
CA ARG A 172 -17.23 -4.78 26.16
C ARG A 172 -16.48 -5.50 27.27
N ARG A 173 -15.67 -4.82 28.09
CA ARG A 173 -14.96 -5.46 29.22
C ARG A 173 -15.82 -5.64 30.49
N GLY A 174 -17.02 -5.04 30.55
CA GLY A 174 -17.90 -5.15 31.72
C GLY A 174 -18.96 -6.27 31.67
N GLY A 175 -19.03 -7.05 30.58
CA GLY A 175 -20.14 -8.00 30.35
C GLY A 175 -19.78 -9.48 30.39
N ALA A 176 -18.52 -9.85 30.63
CA ALA A 176 -18.06 -11.23 30.50
C ALA A 176 -17.90 -12.00 31.83
N GLU A 177 -18.33 -11.44 32.97
CA GLU A 177 -18.10 -12.05 34.29
C GLU A 177 -19.39 -12.55 35.00
N ALA A 178 -20.48 -12.79 34.27
CA ALA A 178 -21.72 -13.30 34.88
C ALA A 178 -22.46 -14.32 34.00
N ALA A 179 -21.87 -15.50 33.80
CA ALA A 179 -22.62 -16.71 33.42
C ALA A 179 -21.77 -17.98 33.60
N ALA A 180 -21.34 -18.29 34.82
CA ALA A 180 -20.93 -19.65 35.19
C ALA A 180 -22.16 -20.41 35.72
N ALA A 181 -22.87 -21.10 34.83
CA ALA A 181 -23.91 -22.05 35.20
C ALA A 181 -23.29 -23.45 35.39
N PRO A 182 -23.61 -24.19 36.47
CA PRO A 182 -23.16 -25.57 36.65
C PRO A 182 -24.05 -26.53 35.85
N GLY A 183 -23.52 -27.11 34.77
CA GLY A 183 -24.23 -28.05 33.90
C GLY A 183 -23.73 -29.49 34.03
N LEU A 184 -24.52 -30.29 34.76
CA LEU A 184 -24.96 -31.65 34.42
C LEU A 184 -23.90 -32.68 33.95
N ARG A 185 -23.60 -33.62 34.86
CA ARG A 185 -22.93 -34.89 34.53
C ARG A 185 -23.91 -35.80 33.77
N HIS A 186 -23.56 -36.18 32.55
CA HIS A 186 -24.24 -37.27 31.84
C HIS A 186 -23.73 -38.63 32.36
N PRO A 187 -24.62 -39.63 32.57
CA PRO A 187 -24.19 -41.00 32.87
C PRO A 187 -23.61 -41.68 31.62
N VAL A 188 -22.50 -42.38 31.82
CA VAL A 188 -21.85 -43.24 30.83
C VAL A 188 -22.62 -44.57 30.75
N PRO A 189 -23.05 -45.04 29.56
CA PRO A 189 -23.61 -46.38 29.43
C PRO A 189 -22.51 -47.44 29.51
N THR A 190 -22.70 -48.40 30.42
CA THR A 190 -21.91 -49.64 30.51
C THR A 190 -22.28 -50.58 29.36
N VAL A 191 -21.28 -51.02 28.61
CA VAL A 191 -21.40 -52.08 27.60
C VAL A 191 -21.15 -53.43 28.27
N PRO A 192 -22.01 -54.45 28.08
CA PRO A 192 -21.74 -55.80 28.56
C PRO A 192 -20.72 -56.50 27.66
N CYS A 193 -19.64 -57.01 28.26
CA CYS A 193 -18.73 -57.95 27.60
C CYS A 193 -19.40 -59.32 27.51
N CYS A 194 -19.62 -59.80 26.29
CA CYS A 194 -19.73 -61.23 26.01
C CYS A 194 -18.34 -61.73 25.62
N GLY A 195 -17.87 -62.78 26.30
CA GLY A 195 -16.60 -63.46 26.08
C GLY A 195 -16.25 -64.32 27.26
#